data_AF-A0A1H1ICP2-F1
#
_entry.id   AF-A0A1H1ICP2-F1
#
_cell.length_a   1.000
_cell.length_b   1.000
_cell.length_c   1.000
_cell.angle_alpha   90.00
_cell.angle_beta   90.00
_cell.angle_gamma   90.00
#
_symmetry.space_group_name_H-M   'P 1'
#
loop_
_entity.id
_entity.type
_entity.pdbx_description
1 polymer ?
#
loop_
_entity_poly.entity_id
_entity_poly.type
_entity_poly.pdbx_seq_one_letter_code
_entity_poly.pdbx_strand_id
1 'polypeptide(L)'
;MYVFVYGTLTDPDRVQTVLEGHPTAEYALEETATLEGVHRVDGRYPTLAPGGSVDGRVLAVDEVGLERLDRYEGVEDGLYVRVTVPYSGRDDEAFVYVGDPARLGVDDRIDWPGDGPLLERVRRVVREDEIVLSSRE
;
A
#
# COMPACT_ATOMS: atom_id res chain seq x y z
N MET A 1 -1.85 -9.81 10.12
CA MET A 1 -0.89 -9.26 9.14
C MET A 1 -1.05 -7.75 9.10
N TYR A 2 -0.01 -6.99 8.75
CA TYR A 2 -0.08 -5.54 8.69
C TYR A 2 -0.17 -5.03 7.26
N VAL A 3 -1.00 -4.01 7.02
CA VAL A 3 -1.17 -3.35 5.73
C VAL A 3 -1.04 -1.85 5.95
N PHE A 4 -0.11 -1.21 5.26
CA PHE A 4 0.00 0.25 5.26
C PHE A 4 -0.89 0.84 4.17
N VAL A 5 -1.74 1.78 4.57
CA VAL A 5 -2.67 2.49 3.70
C VAL A 5 -2.39 3.99 3.75
N TYR A 6 -2.36 4.61 2.57
CA TYR A 6 -2.01 6.03 2.39
C TYR A 6 -3.04 6.79 1.53
N GLY A 7 -4.15 6.11 1.20
CA GLY A 7 -5.21 6.59 0.31
C GLY A 7 -6.57 6.58 0.99
N THR A 8 -7.62 6.19 0.28
CA THR A 8 -9.00 6.20 0.82
C THR A 8 -9.19 5.29 2.05
N LEU A 9 -8.35 4.27 2.19
CA LEU A 9 -8.41 3.32 3.31
C LEU A 9 -7.81 3.86 4.61
N THR A 10 -7.34 5.12 4.65
CA THR A 10 -7.03 5.78 5.94
C THR A 10 -8.30 6.20 6.69
N ASP A 11 -9.45 6.22 6.00
CA ASP A 11 -10.75 6.53 6.56
C ASP A 11 -11.41 5.26 7.16
N PRO A 12 -11.80 5.27 8.45
CA PRO A 12 -12.37 4.11 9.12
C PRO A 12 -13.71 3.64 8.52
N ASP A 13 -14.59 4.55 8.11
CA ASP A 13 -15.87 4.22 7.49
C ASP A 13 -15.65 3.52 6.13
N ARG A 14 -14.59 3.93 5.42
CA ARG A 14 -14.18 3.29 4.16
C ARG A 14 -13.66 1.88 4.40
N VAL A 15 -12.78 1.69 5.38
CA VAL A 15 -12.25 0.37 5.76
C VAL A 15 -13.38 -0.56 6.17
N GLN A 16 -14.29 -0.06 7.00
CA GLN A 16 -15.48 -0.77 7.43
C GLN A 16 -16.31 -1.21 6.22
N THR A 17 -16.63 -0.31 5.29
CA THR A 17 -17.40 -0.64 4.07
C THR A 17 -16.75 -1.75 3.23
N VAL A 18 -15.42 -1.75 3.12
CA VAL A 18 -14.68 -2.74 2.31
C VAL A 18 -14.63 -4.11 3.00
N LEU A 19 -14.50 -4.13 4.34
CA LEU A 19 -14.30 -5.35 5.11
C LEU A 19 -15.62 -5.97 5.61
N GLU A 20 -16.66 -5.18 5.90
CA GLU A 20 -17.95 -5.63 6.45
C GLU A 20 -18.78 -6.53 5.53
N GLY A 21 -18.47 -6.61 4.23
CA GLY A 21 -19.18 -7.51 3.32
C GLY A 21 -19.05 -9.01 3.69
N HIS A 22 -18.31 -9.39 4.74
CA HIS A 22 -18.22 -10.75 5.27
C HIS A 22 -18.25 -10.72 6.79
N PRO A 23 -19.03 -11.59 7.44
CA PRO A 23 -19.09 -11.66 8.90
C PRO A 23 -17.82 -12.24 9.57
N THR A 24 -16.79 -12.60 8.80
CA THR A 24 -15.57 -13.27 9.31
C THR A 24 -14.28 -12.47 9.14
N ALA A 25 -14.31 -11.31 8.48
CA ALA A 25 -13.11 -10.49 8.35
C ALA A 25 -12.91 -9.69 9.65
N GLU A 26 -11.77 -9.88 10.28
CA GLU A 26 -11.35 -9.18 11.49
C GLU A 26 -10.30 -8.13 11.12
N TYR A 27 -10.47 -6.91 11.64
CA TYR A 27 -9.50 -5.85 11.43
C TYR A 27 -9.38 -4.92 12.63
N ALA A 28 -8.22 -4.31 12.77
CA ALA A 28 -7.96 -3.22 13.70
C ALA A 28 -7.25 -2.07 12.97
N LEU A 29 -7.72 -0.85 13.24
CA LEU A 29 -7.05 0.38 12.83
C LEU A 29 -5.94 0.68 13.82
N GLU A 30 -4.70 0.53 13.39
CA GLU A 30 -3.52 0.82 14.21
C GLU A 30 -3.17 2.32 14.13
N GLU A 31 -2.00 2.64 14.67
CA GLU A 31 -1.37 3.95 14.66
C GLU A 31 -1.08 4.50 13.24
N THR A 32 -0.84 5.81 13.19
CA THR A 32 -0.31 6.45 11.99
C THR A 32 1.14 6.05 11.77
N ALA A 33 1.54 5.93 10.51
CA ALA A 33 2.89 5.55 10.14
C ALA A 33 3.36 6.35 8.94
N THR A 34 4.67 6.38 8.74
CA THR A 34 5.33 7.02 7.60
C THR A 34 6.09 5.95 6.83
N LEU A 35 5.87 5.88 5.52
CA LEU A 35 6.63 5.03 4.60
C LEU A 35 7.72 5.89 3.95
N GLU A 36 8.98 5.55 4.19
CA GLU A 36 10.13 6.28 3.66
C GLU A 36 10.61 5.68 2.33
N GLY A 37 11.21 6.52 1.48
CA GLY A 37 11.73 6.10 0.17
C GLY A 37 10.71 6.17 -0.97
N VAL A 38 9.47 6.58 -0.69
CA VAL A 38 8.41 6.80 -1.68
C VAL A 38 7.51 7.97 -1.28
N HIS A 39 6.92 8.65 -2.26
CA HIS A 39 5.97 9.73 -2.03
C HIS A 39 4.65 9.43 -2.75
N ARG A 40 3.58 10.00 -2.23
CA ARG A 40 2.26 9.90 -2.84
C ARG A 40 2.17 10.80 -4.08
N VAL A 41 1.56 10.26 -5.13
CA VAL A 41 1.15 11.01 -6.31
C VAL A 41 -0.35 10.82 -6.52
N ASP A 42 -1.04 11.91 -6.80
CA ASP A 42 -2.48 11.89 -7.04
C ASP A 42 -2.80 11.56 -8.50
N GLY A 43 -3.87 10.80 -8.69
CA GLY A 43 -4.46 10.43 -9.97
C GLY A 43 -5.95 10.20 -9.78
N ARG A 44 -6.59 9.36 -10.60
CA ARG A 44 -7.97 8.91 -10.34
C ARG A 44 -8.07 8.24 -8.96
N TYR A 45 -7.06 7.46 -8.61
CA TYR A 45 -6.77 7.00 -7.27
C TYR A 45 -5.29 7.29 -6.98
N PRO A 46 -4.93 7.61 -5.73
CA PRO A 46 -3.54 7.91 -5.39
C PRO A 46 -2.65 6.67 -5.51
N THR A 47 -1.40 6.89 -5.92
CA THR A 47 -0.36 5.86 -5.99
C THR A 47 0.96 6.35 -5.40
N LEU A 48 1.99 5.53 -5.45
CA LEU A 48 3.34 5.82 -4.97
C LEU A 48 4.32 5.95 -6.13
N ALA A 49 5.29 6.85 -5.93
CA ALA A 49 6.45 7.02 -6.78
C ALA A 49 7.73 6.96 -5.93
N PRO A 50 8.87 6.51 -6.50
CA PRO A 50 10.15 6.48 -5.78
C PRO A 50 10.57 7.85 -5.23
N GLY A 51 11.27 7.82 -4.09
CA GLY A 51 11.83 8.98 -3.38
C GLY A 51 10.84 9.68 -2.44
N GLY A 52 11.36 10.40 -1.44
CA GLY A 52 10.55 11.15 -0.47
C GLY A 52 9.97 10.28 0.64
N SER A 53 8.82 10.69 1.18
CA SER A 53 8.06 9.94 2.19
C SER A 53 6.57 10.18 2.04
N VAL A 54 5.76 9.26 2.59
CA VAL A 54 4.31 9.38 2.63
C VAL A 54 3.77 8.99 4.00
N ASP A 55 2.86 9.81 4.53
CA ASP A 55 2.13 9.52 5.75
C ASP A 55 0.86 8.71 5.45
N GLY A 56 0.55 7.79 6.36
CA GLY A 56 -0.61 6.92 6.28
C GLY A 56 -0.96 6.28 7.61
N ARG A 57 -1.61 5.13 7.54
CA ARG A 57 -2.06 4.36 8.69
C ARG A 57 -1.77 2.88 8.48
N VAL A 58 -1.57 2.16 9.57
CA VAL A 58 -1.46 0.70 9.53
C VAL A 58 -2.80 0.06 9.87
N LEU A 59 -3.16 -0.98 9.13
CA LEU A 59 -4.29 -1.86 9.39
C LEU A 59 -3.75 -3.23 9.78
N ALA A 60 -4.18 -3.76 10.91
CA ALA A 60 -4.02 -5.18 11.21
C ALA A 60 -5.23 -5.93 10.65
N VAL A 61 -4.99 -6.92 9.79
CA VAL A 61 -6.05 -7.74 9.17
C VAL A 61 -5.71 -9.22 9.22
N ASP A 62 -6.74 -10.06 9.19
CA ASP A 62 -6.63 -11.50 8.94
C ASP A 62 -6.50 -11.81 7.43
N GLU A 63 -6.40 -13.09 7.08
CA GLU A 63 -6.27 -13.57 5.69
C GLU A 63 -7.44 -13.16 4.80
N VAL A 64 -8.67 -13.31 5.29
CA VAL A 64 -9.90 -12.94 4.58
C VAL A 64 -9.96 -11.43 4.39
N GLY A 65 -9.58 -10.67 5.42
CA GLY A 65 -9.46 -9.21 5.34
C GLY A 65 -8.46 -8.78 4.27
N LEU A 66 -7.32 -9.45 4.16
CA LEU A 66 -6.31 -9.15 3.15
C LEU A 66 -6.81 -9.46 1.72
N GLU A 67 -7.47 -10.60 1.49
CA GLU A 67 -8.05 -10.94 0.18
C GLU A 67 -9.12 -9.92 -0.27
N ARG A 68 -9.86 -9.35 0.69
CA ARG A 68 -10.83 -8.28 0.43
C ARG A 68 -10.17 -7.00 -0.05
N LEU A 69 -9.08 -6.62 0.61
CA LEU A 69 -8.30 -5.45 0.20
C LEU A 69 -7.72 -5.64 -1.20
N ASP A 70 -7.16 -6.82 -1.51
CA ASP A 70 -6.66 -7.12 -2.85
C ASP A 70 -7.74 -6.96 -3.93
N ARG A 71 -8.96 -7.42 -3.66
CA ARG A 71 -10.09 -7.27 -4.59
C ARG A 71 -10.52 -5.81 -4.73
N TYR A 72 -10.60 -5.06 -3.63
CA TYR A 72 -10.96 -3.65 -3.66
C TYR A 72 -9.93 -2.81 -4.42
N GLU A 73 -8.64 -3.07 -4.21
CA GLU A 73 -7.52 -2.42 -4.90
C GLU A 73 -7.34 -2.97 -6.34
N GLY A 74 -8.13 -3.96 -6.77
CA GLY A 74 -8.05 -4.49 -8.13
C GLY A 74 -6.70 -5.15 -8.46
N VAL A 75 -6.12 -5.87 -7.50
CA VAL A 75 -4.83 -6.56 -7.68
C VAL A 75 -4.93 -7.63 -8.76
N GLU A 76 -6.05 -8.36 -8.81
CA GLU A 76 -6.30 -9.39 -9.83
C GLU A 76 -6.41 -8.78 -11.25
N ASP A 77 -6.89 -7.53 -11.35
CA ASP A 77 -7.00 -6.77 -12.61
C ASP A 77 -5.70 -6.02 -12.98
N GLY A 78 -4.69 -6.06 -12.10
CA GLY A 78 -3.42 -5.37 -12.26
C GLY A 78 -3.53 -3.85 -12.13
N LEU A 79 -4.53 -3.35 -11.39
CA LEU A 79 -4.67 -1.92 -11.08
C LEU A 79 -3.64 -1.50 -10.02
N TYR A 80 -3.52 -2.30 -8.96
CA TYR A 80 -2.49 -2.19 -7.93
C TYR A 80 -1.68 -3.49 -7.83
N VAL A 81 -0.46 -3.38 -7.33
CA VAL A 81 0.38 -4.53 -6.96
C VAL A 81 0.63 -4.48 -5.46
N ARG A 82 0.56 -5.63 -4.79
CA ARG A 82 0.90 -5.75 -3.37
C ARG A 82 2.38 -6.11 -3.21
N VAL A 83 3.10 -5.29 -2.46
CA VAL A 83 4.49 -5.53 -2.08
C VAL A 83 4.64 -5.57 -0.58
N THR A 84 5.74 -6.17 -0.12
CA THR A 84 6.08 -6.30 1.29
C THR A 84 7.23 -5.35 1.60
N VAL A 85 7.12 -4.57 2.67
CA VAL A 85 8.17 -3.66 3.16
C VAL A 85 8.50 -3.99 4.62
N PRO A 86 9.76 -3.79 5.06
CA PRO A 86 10.13 -3.91 6.47
C PRO A 86 9.34 -2.91 7.35
N TYR A 87 8.93 -3.33 8.54
CA TYR A 87 8.26 -2.49 9.51
C TYR A 87 9.20 -2.15 10.68
N SER A 88 9.88 -1.00 10.61
CA SER A 88 10.77 -0.52 11.65
C SER A 88 10.09 -0.44 13.02
N GLY A 89 10.78 -0.94 14.04
CA GLY A 89 10.27 -1.00 15.41
C GLY A 89 9.42 -2.24 15.72
N ARG A 90 9.06 -3.04 14.72
CA ARG A 90 8.47 -4.37 14.88
C ARG A 90 9.36 -5.39 14.16
N ASP A 91 9.50 -6.61 14.67
CA ASP A 91 10.21 -7.69 13.95
C ASP A 91 9.23 -8.34 12.94
N ASP A 92 8.63 -7.48 12.11
CA ASP A 92 7.50 -7.79 11.23
C ASP A 92 7.63 -7.06 9.89
N GLU A 93 6.80 -7.45 8.94
CA GLU A 93 6.67 -6.80 7.64
C GLU A 93 5.25 -6.26 7.44
N ALA A 94 5.12 -5.25 6.58
CA ALA A 94 3.84 -4.68 6.19
C ALA A 94 3.62 -4.79 4.69
N PHE A 95 2.36 -5.00 4.29
CA PHE A 95 1.96 -4.94 2.90
C PHE A 95 1.66 -3.50 2.48
N VAL A 96 2.07 -3.13 1.27
CA VAL A 96 1.79 -1.84 0.64
C VAL A 96 1.21 -2.10 -0.75
N TYR A 97 0.16 -1.38 -1.11
CA TYR A 97 -0.39 -1.38 -2.47
C TYR A 97 0.27 -0.27 -3.29
N VAL A 98 0.77 -0.59 -4.49
CA VAL A 98 1.32 0.40 -5.43
C VAL A 98 0.53 0.31 -6.74
N GLY A 99 -0.11 1.41 -7.11
CA GLY A 99 -0.95 1.49 -8.29
C GLY A 99 -0.17 1.72 -9.57
N ASP A 100 -0.63 1.13 -10.68
CA ASP A 100 -0.06 1.38 -12.01
C ASP A 100 -0.40 2.81 -12.48
N PRO A 101 0.60 3.72 -12.59
CA PRO A 101 0.36 5.12 -12.96
C PRO A 101 -0.37 5.25 -14.30
N ALA A 102 -0.08 4.37 -15.26
CA ALA A 102 -0.68 4.41 -16.59
C ALA A 102 -2.17 4.05 -16.56
N ARG A 103 -2.59 3.18 -15.62
CA ARG A 103 -4.00 2.83 -15.43
C ARG A 103 -4.76 3.83 -14.56
N LEU A 104 -4.06 4.48 -13.64
CA LEU A 104 -4.63 5.44 -12.71
C LEU A 104 -4.79 6.85 -13.28
N GLY A 105 -4.31 7.07 -14.51
CA GLY A 105 -4.41 8.36 -15.19
C GLY A 105 -3.63 9.44 -14.45
N VAL A 106 -2.46 9.07 -13.90
CA VAL A 106 -1.52 10.04 -13.33
C VAL A 106 -0.89 10.82 -14.49
N ASP A 107 -1.01 12.15 -14.44
CA ASP A 107 -0.45 13.03 -15.47
C ASP A 107 1.08 13.12 -15.41
N ASP A 108 1.66 12.97 -14.22
CA ASP A 108 3.10 12.92 -14.00
C ASP A 108 3.70 11.61 -14.54
N ARG A 109 4.85 11.74 -15.22
CA ARG A 109 5.65 10.56 -15.61
C ARG A 109 6.33 9.98 -14.37
N ILE A 110 5.65 9.06 -13.71
CA ILE A 110 6.24 8.22 -12.67
C ILE A 110 7.00 7.07 -13.34
N ASP A 111 8.32 7.02 -13.12
CA ASP A 111 9.15 5.91 -13.56
C ASP A 111 9.59 5.07 -12.35
N TRP A 112 9.17 3.81 -12.33
CA TRP A 112 9.74 2.80 -11.46
C TRP A 112 10.91 2.14 -12.20
N PRO A 113 12.15 2.27 -11.71
CA PRO A 113 13.34 1.92 -12.49
C PRO A 113 13.42 0.43 -12.85
N GLY A 114 13.98 0.20 -14.04
CA GLY A 114 14.16 -1.14 -14.62
C GLY A 114 13.02 -1.57 -15.53
N ASP A 115 13.19 -2.74 -16.14
CA ASP A 115 12.23 -3.31 -17.10
C ASP A 115 11.29 -4.32 -16.46
N GLY A 116 10.15 -4.56 -17.12
CA GLY A 116 9.19 -5.61 -16.78
C GLY A 116 7.95 -5.14 -16.01
N PRO A 117 7.17 -6.09 -15.46
CA PRO A 117 5.94 -5.78 -14.73
C PRO A 117 6.17 -4.86 -13.54
N LEU A 118 5.19 -4.02 -13.20
CA LEU A 118 5.27 -3.07 -12.08
C LEU A 118 5.71 -3.75 -10.78
N LEU A 119 5.13 -4.92 -10.46
CA LEU A 119 5.45 -5.68 -9.24
C LEU A 119 6.96 -5.95 -9.09
N GLU A 120 7.62 -6.36 -10.17
CA GLU A 120 9.04 -6.71 -10.13
C GLU A 120 9.91 -5.47 -10.01
N ARG A 121 9.50 -4.35 -10.64
CA ARG A 121 10.20 -3.06 -10.52
C ARG A 121 10.08 -2.48 -9.11
N VAL A 122 8.88 -2.48 -8.53
CA VAL A 122 8.64 -2.02 -7.15
C VAL A 122 9.40 -2.90 -6.16
N ARG A 123 9.33 -4.23 -6.28
CA ARG A 123 10.07 -5.16 -5.40
C ARG A 123 11.57 -4.94 -5.44
N ARG A 124 12.11 -4.62 -6.62
CA ARG A 124 13.52 -4.30 -6.79
C ARG A 124 13.87 -3.05 -5.98
N VAL A 125 13.14 -1.95 -6.18
CA VAL A 125 13.35 -0.70 -5.44
C VAL A 125 13.20 -0.90 -3.94
N VAL A 126 12.17 -1.62 -3.47
CA VAL A 126 11.99 -1.89 -2.03
C VAL A 126 13.20 -2.59 -1.41
N ARG A 127 13.85 -3.48 -2.16
CA ARG A 127 15.06 -4.18 -1.69
C ARG A 127 16.33 -3.33 -1.76
N GLU A 128 16.40 -2.37 -2.69
CA GLU A 128 17.61 -1.59 -2.98
C GLU A 128 17.64 -0.22 -2.28
N ASP A 129 16.50 0.47 -2.18
CA ASP A 129 16.36 1.85 -1.69
C ASP A 129 15.93 1.93 -0.21
N GLU A 130 16.02 0.83 0.53
CA GLU A 130 15.69 0.76 1.96
C GLU A 130 14.30 1.33 2.29
N ILE A 131 13.29 1.07 1.42
CA ILE A 131 11.91 1.49 1.68
C ILE A 131 11.43 0.82 2.97
N VAL A 132 11.18 1.63 3.99
CA VAL A 132 10.86 1.17 5.34
C VAL A 132 9.63 1.88 5.88
N LEU A 133 8.78 1.13 6.56
CA LEU A 133 7.64 1.67 7.29
C LEU A 133 8.04 1.94 8.74
N SER A 134 7.74 3.13 9.23
CA SER A 134 8.01 3.53 10.62
C SER A 134 6.73 4.04 11.28
N SER A 135 6.37 3.50 12.44
CA SER A 135 5.28 4.05 13.25
C SER A 135 5.58 5.49 13.66
N ARG A 136 4.54 6.32 13.74
CA ARG A 136 4.63 7.69 14.28
C ARG A 136 4.12 7.68 15.71
N GLU A 137 5.01 7.90 16.67
CA GLU A 137 4.71 8.03 18.11
C GLU A 137 3.78 9.21 18.43
#